data_AF-A0A354NY41-F1
#
_entry.id   AF-A0A354NY41-F1
#
_cell.length_a   1.000
_cell.length_b   1.000
_cell.length_c   1.000
_cell.angle_alpha   90.00
_cell.angle_beta   90.00
_cell.angle_gamma   90.00
#
_symmetry.space_group_name_H-M   'P 1'
#
loop_
_entity.id
_entity.type
_entity.pdbx_description
1 polymer ?
#
loop_
_entity_poly.entity_id
_entity_poly.type
_entity_poly.pdbx_seq_one_letter_code
_entity_poly.pdbx_strand_id
1 'polypeptide(L)'
;EYSVLPAHRLYNRNKFNLTGVERAEEVIRHHARRMAQILQRISNKPTGLESITRGIFERGKLIGGNLYMALSEMVAHVELLFDLGDL
;
A
#
# COMPACT_ATOMS: atom_id res chain seq x y z
N GLU A 1 13.56 9.78 23.20
CA GLU A 1 13.43 8.75 22.14
C GLU A 1 12.24 7.89 22.49
N TYR A 2 11.31 7.65 21.54
CA TYR A 2 10.09 6.87 21.78
C TYR A 2 10.15 5.57 20.99
N SER A 3 9.90 4.45 21.65
CA SER A 3 9.79 3.14 21.01
C SER A 3 8.34 2.69 20.94
N VAL A 4 7.92 2.25 19.76
CA VAL A 4 6.61 1.67 19.49
C VAL A 4 6.73 0.15 19.48
N LEU A 5 5.80 -0.50 20.16
CA LEU A 5 5.67 -1.95 20.21
C LEU A 5 4.56 -2.38 19.24
N PRO A 6 4.87 -2.85 18.02
CA PRO A 6 3.84 -3.15 17.03
C PRO A 6 3.02 -4.38 17.41
N ALA A 7 1.68 -4.30 17.26
CA ALA A 7 0.79 -5.43 17.55
C ALA A 7 1.08 -6.66 16.68
N HIS A 8 1.59 -6.44 15.47
CA HIS A 8 1.96 -7.51 14.54
C HIS A 8 3.48 -7.60 14.46
N ARG A 9 4.01 -8.82 14.57
CA ARG A 9 5.44 -9.13 14.41
C ARG A 9 6.37 -8.41 15.41
N LEU A 10 5.91 -8.04 16.61
CA LEU A 10 6.78 -7.52 17.68
C LEU A 10 8.01 -8.42 17.90
N TYR A 11 7.82 -9.73 17.93
CA TYR A 11 8.89 -10.71 17.92
C TYR A 11 8.76 -11.61 16.68
N ASN A 12 9.79 -11.66 15.85
CA ASN A 12 9.80 -12.48 14.63
C ASN A 12 11.23 -12.87 14.27
N ARG A 13 11.45 -14.08 13.74
CA ARG A 13 12.77 -14.62 13.36
C ARG A 13 13.81 -14.46 14.47
N ASN A 14 13.41 -14.77 15.70
CA ASN A 14 14.22 -14.66 16.91
C ASN A 14 14.77 -13.25 17.22
N LYS A 15 14.06 -12.19 16.81
CA LYS A 15 14.42 -10.80 17.08
C LYS A 15 13.19 -9.97 17.45
N PHE A 16 13.37 -8.98 18.34
CA PHE A 16 12.38 -7.95 18.60
C PHE A 16 12.44 -6.87 17.51
N ASN A 17 11.28 -6.55 16.93
CA ASN A 17 11.10 -5.49 15.93
C ASN A 17 10.51 -4.26 16.61
N LEU A 18 11.29 -3.63 17.47
CA LEU A 18 10.96 -2.31 18.01
C LEU A 18 11.10 -1.29 16.86
N THR A 19 10.14 -0.37 16.75
CA THR A 19 10.17 0.68 15.72
C THR A 19 10.05 2.04 16.41
N GLY A 20 10.72 3.06 15.92
CA GLY A 20 10.47 4.42 16.36
C GLY A 20 9.40 5.12 15.52
N VAL A 21 9.19 6.40 15.80
CA VAL A 21 8.19 7.25 15.12
C VAL A 21 8.55 7.53 13.66
N GLU A 22 9.83 7.40 13.28
CA GLU A 22 10.33 7.50 11.90
C GLU A 22 9.66 6.51 10.95
N ARG A 23 9.18 5.37 11.47
CA ARG A 23 8.43 4.40 10.67
C ARG A 23 7.16 5.00 10.05
N ALA A 24 6.55 5.99 10.70
CA ALA A 24 5.38 6.67 10.15
C ALA A 24 5.72 7.41 8.84
N GLU A 25 6.87 8.08 8.79
CA GLU A 25 7.35 8.75 7.58
C GLU A 25 7.59 7.76 6.44
N GLU A 26 8.21 6.61 6.74
CA GLU A 26 8.43 5.55 5.76
C GLU A 26 7.11 5.01 5.19
N VAL A 27 6.10 4.84 6.03
CA VAL A 27 4.76 4.38 5.63
C VAL A 27 4.08 5.42 4.72
N ILE A 28 4.11 6.69 5.10
CA ILE A 28 3.55 7.77 4.27
C ILE A 28 4.24 7.81 2.90
N ARG A 29 5.58 7.76 2.88
CA ARG A 29 6.37 7.77 1.64
C ARG A 29 6.10 6.55 0.77
N HIS A 30 5.89 5.38 1.38
CA HIS A 30 5.50 4.16 0.68
C HIS A 30 4.16 4.31 -0.04
N HIS A 31 3.13 4.86 0.63
CA HIS A 31 1.83 5.09 0.01
C HIS A 31 1.86 6.20 -1.04
N ALA A 32 2.60 7.29 -0.81
CA ALA A 32 2.79 8.34 -1.82
C ALA A 32 3.39 7.80 -3.12
N ARG A 33 4.43 6.95 -3.02
CA ARG A 33 5.02 6.28 -4.19
C ARG A 33 4.01 5.37 -4.90
N ARG A 34 3.17 4.65 -4.15
CA ARG A 34 2.13 3.81 -4.74
C ARG A 34 1.10 4.64 -5.50
N MET A 35 0.63 5.75 -4.93
CA MET A 35 -0.31 6.64 -5.61
C MET A 35 0.28 7.23 -6.91
N ALA A 36 1.55 7.63 -6.91
CA ALA A 36 2.23 8.05 -8.14
C ALA A 36 2.24 6.94 -9.21
N GLN A 37 2.45 5.68 -8.83
CA GLN A 37 2.37 4.54 -9.75
C GLN A 37 0.94 4.29 -10.28
N ILE A 38 -0.09 4.55 -9.45
CA ILE A 38 -1.50 4.46 -9.85
C ILE A 38 -1.79 5.47 -10.96
N LEU A 39 -1.45 6.74 -10.73
CA LEU A 39 -1.65 7.82 -11.71
C LEU A 39 -0.97 7.52 -13.04
N GLN A 40 0.30 7.07 -13.00
CA GLN A 40 1.04 6.66 -14.20
C GLN A 40 0.31 5.57 -14.99
N ARG A 41 -0.30 4.59 -14.31
CA ARG A 41 -0.96 3.43 -14.94
C ARG A 41 -2.35 3.74 -15.47
N ILE A 42 -3.09 4.66 -14.86
CA ILE A 42 -4.43 5.08 -15.32
C ILE A 42 -4.32 5.88 -16.63
N SER A 43 -3.24 6.64 -16.81
CA SER A 43 -3.11 7.71 -17.81
C SER A 43 -3.17 7.34 -19.30
N ASN A 44 -3.49 6.10 -19.73
CA ASN A 44 -3.36 5.75 -21.15
C ASN A 44 -4.48 4.90 -21.78
N LYS A 45 -5.34 4.21 -21.02
CA LYS A 45 -6.47 3.41 -21.55
C LYS A 45 -7.52 3.15 -20.47
N PRO A 46 -8.81 2.94 -20.82
CA PRO A 46 -9.80 2.39 -19.89
C PRO A 46 -9.29 1.06 -19.34
N THR A 47 -8.86 1.06 -18.08
CA THR A 47 -8.25 -0.09 -17.42
C THR A 47 -9.05 -0.39 -16.17
N GLY A 48 -9.51 -1.64 -16.03
CA GLY A 48 -10.24 -2.06 -14.83
C GLY A 48 -9.36 -2.03 -13.59
N LEU A 49 -9.95 -1.73 -12.43
CA LEU A 49 -9.25 -1.63 -11.15
C LEU A 49 -8.43 -2.90 -10.82
N GLU A 50 -8.97 -4.09 -11.08
CA GLU A 50 -8.25 -5.35 -10.88
C GLU A 50 -6.96 -5.43 -11.70
N SER A 51 -6.97 -4.95 -12.95
CA SER A 51 -5.79 -4.97 -13.81
C SER A 51 -4.69 -4.04 -13.26
N ILE A 52 -5.07 -2.87 -12.75
CA ILE A 52 -4.15 -1.92 -12.10
C ILE A 52 -3.59 -2.55 -10.81
N THR A 53 -4.45 -3.13 -9.96
CA THR A 53 -4.05 -3.84 -8.73
C THR A 53 -3.02 -4.93 -9.04
N ARG A 54 -3.28 -5.78 -10.04
CA ARG A 54 -2.34 -6.82 -10.46
C ARG A 54 -1.02 -6.27 -11.02
N GLY A 55 -1.03 -5.06 -11.58
CA GLY A 55 0.15 -4.37 -12.06
C GLY A 55 1.02 -3.76 -10.95
N ILE A 56 0.41 -3.41 -9.81
CA ILE A 56 1.07 -2.75 -8.68
C ILE A 56 1.57 -3.75 -7.63
N PHE A 57 0.83 -4.83 -7.39
CA PHE A 57 1.18 -5.84 -6.41
C PHE A 57 1.90 -7.03 -7.06
N GLU A 58 2.97 -7.52 -6.43
CA GLU A 58 3.69 -8.70 -6.90
C GLU A 58 2.76 -9.93 -6.99
N ARG A 59 2.93 -10.77 -8.03
CA ARG A 59 2.07 -11.93 -8.30
C ARG A 59 1.91 -12.88 -7.10
N GLY A 60 2.96 -13.07 -6.30
CA GLY A 60 2.92 -13.93 -5.10
C GLY A 60 2.08 -13.36 -3.95
N LYS A 61 1.78 -12.06 -3.96
CA LYS A 61 0.97 -11.36 -2.95
C LYS A 61 -0.53 -11.39 -3.25
N LEU A 62 -0.96 -12.00 -4.36
CA LEU A 62 -2.35 -11.95 -4.84
C LEU A 62 -3.07 -13.31 -4.84
N ILE A 63 -2.55 -14.29 -4.11
CA ILE A 63 -3.14 -15.63 -4.00
C ILE A 63 -4.24 -15.63 -2.94
N GLY A 64 -5.42 -16.17 -3.27
CA GLY A 64 -6.56 -16.30 -2.35
C GLY A 64 -7.13 -14.96 -1.90
N GLY A 65 -7.46 -14.83 -0.61
CA GLY A 65 -8.04 -13.62 -0.02
C GLY A 65 -7.15 -12.36 -0.08
N ASN A 66 -5.86 -12.51 -0.40
CA ASN A 66 -4.94 -11.37 -0.49
C ASN A 66 -5.27 -10.44 -1.67
N LEU A 67 -5.91 -10.95 -2.72
CA LEU A 67 -6.38 -10.10 -3.83
C LEU A 67 -7.46 -9.12 -3.35
N TYR A 68 -8.37 -9.56 -2.48
CA TYR A 68 -9.40 -8.70 -1.93
C TYR A 68 -8.81 -7.59 -1.05
N MET A 69 -7.83 -7.92 -0.20
CA MET A 69 -7.12 -6.91 0.58
C MET A 69 -6.39 -5.90 -0.30
N ALA A 70 -5.70 -6.36 -1.35
CA ALA A 70 -5.02 -5.48 -2.31
C ALA A 70 -6.03 -4.59 -3.07
N LEU A 71 -7.20 -5.12 -3.44
CA LEU A 71 -8.27 -4.34 -4.06
C LEU A 71 -8.81 -3.27 -3.11
N SER A 72 -9.08 -3.62 -1.85
CA SER A 72 -9.55 -2.65 -0.86
C SER A 72 -8.55 -1.52 -0.62
N GLU A 73 -7.25 -1.84 -0.56
CA GLU A 73 -6.18 -0.83 -0.47
C GLU A 73 -6.12 0.06 -1.72
N MET A 74 -6.36 -0.51 -2.90
CA MET A 74 -6.41 0.24 -4.16
C MET A 74 -7.62 1.16 -4.26
N VAL A 75 -8.79 0.73 -3.76
CA VAL A 75 -9.99 1.60 -3.68
C VAL A 75 -9.69 2.81 -2.80
N ALA A 76 -9.15 2.59 -1.59
CA ALA A 76 -8.80 3.70 -0.70
C ALA A 76 -7.81 4.69 -1.31
N HIS A 77 -6.85 4.21 -2.10
CA HIS A 77 -5.93 5.09 -2.84
C HIS A 77 -6.61 5.90 -3.95
N VAL A 78 -7.52 5.28 -4.69
CA VAL A 78 -8.25 5.95 -5.77
C VAL A 78 -9.23 6.98 -5.19
N GLU A 79 -9.93 6.65 -4.11
CA GLU A 79 -10.83 7.58 -3.40
C GLU A 79 -10.07 8.82 -2.93
N LEU A 80 -8.90 8.63 -2.30
CA LEU A 80 -8.08 9.76 -1.88
C LEU A 80 -7.60 10.62 -3.05
N LEU A 81 -7.22 10.02 -4.17
CA LEU A 81 -6.81 10.75 -5.37
C LEU A 81 -7.98 11.55 -5.99
N PHE A 82 -9.21 11.01 -5.98
CA PHE A 82 -10.41 11.74 -6.38
C PHE A 82 -10.70 12.92 -5.46
N ASP A 83 -10.64 12.71 -4.14
CA ASP A 83 -10.90 13.76 -3.15
C ASP A 83 -9.88 14.93 -3.26
N LEU A 84 -8.66 14.64 -3.69
CA LEU A 84 -7.61 15.62 -3.93
C LEU A 84 -7.67 16.28 -5.33
N GLY A 85 -8.47 15.74 -6.25
CA GLY A 85 -8.60 16.24 -7.62
C GLY A 85 -7.48 15.80 -8.57
N ASP A 86 -6.73 14.74 -8.22
CA ASP A 86 -5.67 14.17 -9.06
C ASP A 86 -6.21 13.18 -10.12
N LEU A 87 -7.44 12.67 -9.93
CA LEU A 87 -8.17 11.76 -10.83
C LEU A 87 -9.55 12.29 -11.21
#